data_AF-A0A519R224-F1
#
_entry.id   AF-A0A519R224-F1
#
_cell.length_a   1.000
_cell.length_b   1.000
_cell.length_c   1.000
_cell.angle_alpha   90.00
_cell.angle_beta   90.00
_cell.angle_gamma   90.00
#
_symmetry.space_group_name_H-M   'P 1'
#
loop_
_entity.id
_entity.type
_entity.pdbx_description
1 polymer ?
#
loop_
_entity_poly.entity_id
_entity_poly.type
_entity_poly.pdbx_seq_one_letter_code
_entity_poly.pdbx_strand_id
1 'polypeptide(L)'
;ILGLGISRFSNMVFPASLKDQSKSIWDIIIFLLNGLIFILIGLQFPYVIRNINSAFIWQYVAYALVITIIALLLRMARVFLQKLNLDRAFSSGKGRIKELALLDFRSSLIISWSGMRGIVSLAIALGLPTTLKDGTPFPLRNEIIFISVVVVLFTLIGQGLTLPWIVKKLQPKTAE
;
A
#
# COMPACT_ATOMS: atom_id res chain seq x y z
N ILE A 1 0.10 -15.93 -7.50
CA ILE A 1 0.65 -17.31 -7.61
C ILE A 1 1.20 -17.56 -9.00
N LEU A 2 0.42 -17.39 -10.06
CA LEU A 2 0.89 -17.53 -11.45
C LEU A 2 2.12 -16.65 -11.78
N GLY A 3 2.11 -15.36 -11.39
CA GLY A 3 3.27 -14.47 -11.61
C GLY A 3 4.54 -14.88 -10.86
N LEU A 4 4.42 -15.44 -9.65
CA LEU A 4 5.56 -15.99 -8.90
C LEU A 4 6.12 -17.25 -9.58
N GLY A 5 5.23 -18.08 -10.14
CA GLY A 5 5.60 -19.23 -10.96
C GLY A 5 6.36 -18.81 -12.20
N ILE A 6 5.81 -17.89 -13.00
CA ILE A 6 6.47 -17.31 -14.18
C ILE A 6 7.84 -16.71 -13.82
N SER A 7 7.95 -15.99 -12.70
CA SER A 7 9.23 -15.41 -12.26
C SER A 7 10.29 -16.48 -11.94
N ARG A 8 9.89 -17.59 -11.31
CA ARG A 8 10.79 -18.72 -11.03
C ARG A 8 11.24 -19.43 -12.31
N PHE A 9 10.32 -19.66 -13.26
CA PHE A 9 10.68 -20.23 -14.57
C PHE A 9 11.57 -19.28 -15.39
N SER A 10 11.32 -17.97 -15.29
CA SER A 10 12.09 -16.96 -16.01
C SER A 10 13.57 -16.95 -15.63
N ASN A 11 13.88 -17.20 -14.35
CA ASN A 11 15.26 -17.34 -13.87
C ASN A 11 16.02 -18.54 -14.46
N MET A 12 15.31 -19.55 -14.97
CA MET A 12 15.91 -20.79 -15.49
C MET A 12 16.08 -20.79 -17.01
N VAL A 13 15.32 -19.95 -17.73
CA VAL A 13 15.18 -20.04 -19.19
C VAL A 13 15.63 -18.79 -19.94
N PHE A 14 15.54 -17.58 -19.36
CA PHE A 14 15.80 -16.34 -20.10
C PHE A 14 17.16 -15.67 -19.77
N PRO A 15 17.89 -15.17 -20.78
CA PRO A 15 19.03 -14.26 -20.61
C PRO A 15 18.71 -13.03 -19.77
N ALA A 16 19.71 -12.48 -19.05
CA ALA A 16 19.54 -11.34 -18.14
C ALA A 16 18.93 -10.10 -18.80
N SER A 17 19.35 -9.77 -20.03
CA SER A 17 18.88 -8.59 -20.78
C SER A 17 17.37 -8.62 -21.09
N LEU A 18 16.81 -9.80 -21.39
CA LEU A 18 15.37 -9.96 -21.62
C LEU A 18 14.56 -9.80 -20.34
N LYS A 19 15.13 -10.15 -19.18
CA LYS A 19 14.47 -9.99 -17.88
C LYS A 19 14.40 -8.52 -17.47
N ASP A 20 15.47 -7.76 -17.70
CA ASP A 20 15.51 -6.32 -17.41
C ASP A 20 14.54 -5.54 -18.33
N GLN A 21 14.46 -5.93 -19.61
CA GLN A 21 13.46 -5.39 -20.53
C GLN A 21 12.03 -5.74 -20.10
N SER A 22 11.77 -7.00 -19.73
CA SER A 22 10.45 -7.42 -19.24
C SER A 22 10.05 -6.67 -17.97
N LYS A 23 10.97 -6.53 -17.00
CA LYS A 23 10.74 -5.74 -15.79
C LYS A 23 10.40 -4.30 -16.12
N SER A 24 11.14 -3.67 -17.03
CA SER A 24 10.87 -2.30 -17.48
C SER A 24 9.48 -2.16 -18.12
N ILE A 25 9.08 -3.11 -18.95
CA ILE A 25 7.73 -3.13 -19.55
C ILE A 25 6.67 -3.26 -18.46
N TRP A 26 6.85 -4.16 -17.49
CA TRP A 26 5.93 -4.31 -16.37
C TRP A 26 5.85 -3.05 -15.50
N ASP A 27 6.98 -2.40 -15.25
CA ASP A 27 7.04 -1.14 -14.51
C ASP A 27 6.26 -0.03 -15.25
N ILE A 28 6.37 0.05 -16.58
CA ILE A 28 5.59 0.98 -17.41
C ILE A 28 4.08 0.64 -17.33
N ILE A 29 3.70 -0.64 -17.47
CA ILE A 29 2.29 -1.06 -17.39
C ILE A 29 1.71 -0.69 -16.03
N ILE A 30 2.42 -0.99 -14.93
CA ILE A 30 2.00 -0.67 -13.57
C ILE A 30 1.88 0.85 -13.39
N PHE A 31 2.83 1.61 -13.91
CA PHE A 31 2.78 3.07 -13.89
C PHE A 31 1.54 3.62 -14.60
N LEU A 32 1.25 3.12 -15.82
CA LEU A 32 0.07 3.51 -16.58
C LEU A 32 -1.23 3.12 -15.87
N LEU A 33 -1.33 1.91 -15.33
CA LEU A 33 -2.52 1.45 -14.58
C LEU A 33 -2.73 2.30 -13.32
N ASN A 34 -1.67 2.62 -12.59
CA ASN A 34 -1.75 3.46 -11.41
C ASN A 34 -2.23 4.87 -11.80
N GLY A 35 -1.66 5.46 -12.86
CA GLY A 35 -2.10 6.75 -13.40
C GLY A 35 -3.57 6.74 -13.80
N LEU A 36 -4.01 5.69 -14.50
CA LEU A 36 -5.42 5.51 -14.90
C LEU A 36 -6.35 5.48 -13.69
N ILE A 37 -6.02 4.72 -12.64
CA ILE A 37 -6.84 4.65 -11.42
C ILE A 37 -6.94 6.03 -10.75
N PHE A 38 -5.84 6.78 -10.66
CA PHE A 38 -5.87 8.14 -10.12
C PHE A 38 -6.74 9.09 -10.95
N ILE A 39 -6.69 9.00 -12.27
CA ILE A 39 -7.53 9.81 -13.17
C ILE A 39 -9.01 9.46 -12.98
N LEU A 40 -9.36 8.17 -12.99
CA LEU A 40 -10.73 7.71 -12.80
C LEU A 40 -11.32 8.18 -11.47
N ILE A 41 -10.54 8.08 -10.40
CA ILE A 41 -10.95 8.55 -9.07
C ILE A 41 -11.08 10.06 -9.05
N GLY A 42 -10.11 10.78 -9.61
CA GLY A 42 -10.16 12.24 -9.70
C GLY A 42 -11.41 12.73 -10.44
N LEU A 43 -11.81 12.02 -11.49
CA LEU A 43 -13.05 12.29 -12.24
C LEU A 43 -14.31 11.93 -11.44
N GLN A 44 -14.28 10.83 -10.68
CA GLN A 44 -15.42 10.35 -9.90
C GLN A 44 -15.62 11.12 -8.58
N PHE A 45 -14.57 11.72 -8.04
CA PHE A 45 -14.59 12.36 -6.73
C PHE A 45 -15.61 13.51 -6.61
N PRO A 46 -15.76 14.42 -7.60
CA PRO A 46 -16.80 15.45 -7.56
C PRO A 46 -18.22 14.86 -7.52
N TYR A 47 -18.46 13.75 -8.22
CA TYR A 47 -19.75 13.06 -8.16
C TYR A 47 -19.98 12.49 -6.75
N VAL A 48 -18.98 11.86 -6.15
CA VAL A 48 -19.08 11.32 -4.79
C VAL A 48 -19.40 12.42 -3.77
N ILE A 49 -18.71 13.56 -3.82
CA ILE A 49 -18.95 14.69 -2.91
C ILE A 49 -20.39 15.22 -3.02
N ARG A 50 -20.94 15.31 -4.23
CA ARG A 50 -22.31 15.80 -4.45
C ARG A 50 -23.39 14.85 -3.97
N ASN A 51 -23.08 13.56 -3.88
CA ASN A 51 -24.03 12.51 -3.51
C ASN A 51 -23.88 12.04 -2.05
N ILE A 52 -23.05 12.71 -1.24
CA ILE A 52 -22.98 12.50 0.21
C ILE A 52 -23.63 13.68 0.93
N ASN A 53 -24.15 13.43 2.13
CA ASN A 53 -24.70 14.50 2.95
C ASN A 53 -23.58 15.44 3.43
N SER A 54 -23.65 16.70 2.99
CA SER A 54 -22.66 17.74 3.28
C SER A 54 -22.43 17.97 4.78
N ALA A 55 -23.43 17.73 5.63
CA ALA A 55 -23.30 17.90 7.07
C ALA A 55 -22.29 16.91 7.70
N PHE A 56 -22.09 15.75 7.08
CA PHE A 56 -21.26 14.66 7.60
C PHE A 56 -19.86 14.61 6.99
N ILE A 57 -19.52 15.48 6.04
CA ILE A 57 -18.22 15.47 5.34
C ILE A 57 -17.06 15.52 6.34
N TRP A 58 -17.10 16.45 7.30
CA TRP A 58 -16.06 16.57 8.33
C TRP A 58 -15.95 15.31 9.20
N GLN A 59 -17.07 14.65 9.47
CA GLN A 59 -17.08 13.40 10.24
C GLN A 59 -16.45 12.26 9.44
N TYR A 60 -16.73 12.16 8.13
CA TYR A 60 -16.10 11.18 7.26
C TYR A 60 -14.60 11.41 7.09
N VAL A 61 -14.16 12.68 7.05
CA VAL A 61 -12.73 13.03 7.06
C VAL A 61 -12.08 12.59 8.38
N ALA A 62 -12.76 12.81 9.52
CA ALA A 62 -12.27 12.35 10.83
C ALA A 62 -12.17 10.82 10.88
N TYR A 63 -13.17 10.09 10.38
CA TYR A 63 -13.13 8.63 10.27
C TYR A 63 -11.98 8.16 9.37
N ALA A 64 -11.79 8.79 8.22
CA ALA A 64 -10.67 8.49 7.33
C ALA A 64 -9.31 8.67 8.04
N LEU A 65 -9.14 9.76 8.79
CA LEU A 65 -7.93 10.03 9.56
C LEU A 65 -7.69 8.96 10.63
N VAL A 66 -8.73 8.60 11.41
CA VAL A 66 -8.65 7.53 12.42
C VAL A 66 -8.29 6.19 11.77
N ILE A 67 -8.92 5.83 10.65
CA ILE A 67 -8.62 4.62 9.89
C ILE A 67 -7.15 4.63 9.42
N THR A 68 -6.66 5.75 8.89
CA THR A 68 -5.26 5.88 8.48
C THR A 68 -4.29 5.67 9.64
N ILE A 69 -4.56 6.25 10.81
CA ILE A 69 -3.71 6.08 12.00
C ILE A 69 -3.74 4.62 12.47
N ILE A 70 -4.92 4.03 12.61
CA ILE A 70 -5.07 2.63 13.04
C ILE A 70 -4.36 1.70 12.06
N ALA A 71 -4.56 1.87 10.75
CA ALA A 71 -3.91 1.07 9.73
C ALA A 71 -2.38 1.20 9.78
N LEU A 72 -1.86 2.41 10.03
CA LEU A 72 -0.42 2.65 10.19
C LEU A 72 0.11 1.94 11.45
N LEU A 73 -0.56 2.07 12.59
CA LEU A 73 -0.16 1.41 13.84
C LEU A 73 -0.18 -0.11 13.71
N LEU A 74 -1.23 -0.67 13.10
CA LEU A 74 -1.32 -2.10 12.82
C LEU A 74 -0.18 -2.57 11.90
N ARG A 75 0.17 -1.79 10.87
CA ARG A 75 1.31 -2.08 10.01
C ARG A 75 2.62 -2.07 10.78
N MET A 76 2.89 -1.03 11.58
CA MET A 76 4.10 -0.95 12.41
C MET A 76 4.15 -2.13 13.39
N ALA A 77 3.07 -2.40 14.11
CA ALA A 77 2.98 -3.51 15.05
C ALA A 77 3.27 -4.86 14.37
N ARG A 78 2.68 -5.12 13.19
CA ARG A 78 2.93 -6.38 12.45
C ARG A 78 4.38 -6.53 12.01
N VAL A 79 5.00 -5.45 11.53
CA VAL A 79 6.41 -5.47 11.11
C VAL A 79 7.36 -5.69 12.30
N PHE A 80 7.10 -5.02 13.44
CA PHE A 80 7.87 -5.22 14.67
C PHE A 80 7.65 -6.59 15.30
N LEU A 81 6.42 -7.11 15.30
CA LEU A 81 6.12 -8.48 15.74
C LEU A 81 6.84 -9.51 14.86
N GLN A 82 6.87 -9.27 13.54
CA GLN A 82 7.59 -10.16 12.64
C GLN A 82 9.10 -10.14 12.92
N LYS A 83 9.70 -8.97 13.20
CA LYS A 83 11.09 -8.88 13.68
C LYS A 83 11.31 -9.71 14.94
N LEU A 84 10.51 -9.51 15.99
CA LEU A 84 10.64 -10.23 17.26
C LEU A 84 10.49 -11.74 17.10
N ASN A 85 9.54 -12.18 16.26
CA ASN A 85 9.34 -13.59 15.98
C ASN A 85 10.54 -14.19 15.20
N LEU A 86 11.14 -13.42 14.29
CA LEU A 86 12.31 -13.85 13.52
C LEU A 86 13.56 -13.92 14.40
N ASP A 87 13.78 -12.93 15.27
CA ASP A 87 14.87 -12.89 16.25
C ASP A 87 14.79 -14.10 17.21
N ARG A 88 13.58 -14.40 17.72
CA ARG A 88 13.33 -15.57 18.59
C ARG A 88 13.53 -16.90 17.85
N ALA A 89 13.08 -17.01 16.60
CA ALA A 89 13.26 -18.22 15.80
C ALA A 89 14.74 -18.49 15.47
N PHE A 90 15.52 -17.42 15.25
CA PHE A 90 16.97 -17.49 15.07
C PHE A 90 17.68 -17.93 16.37
N SER A 91 17.36 -17.29 17.51
CA SER A 91 17.95 -17.63 18.81
C SER A 91 17.56 -19.04 19.31
N SER A 92 16.40 -19.55 18.89
CA SER A 92 15.93 -20.91 19.21
C SER A 92 16.66 -22.02 18.42
N GLY A 93 17.51 -21.69 17.43
CA GLY A 93 18.20 -22.68 16.59
C GLY A 93 17.28 -23.48 15.66
N LYS A 94 15.97 -23.20 15.64
CA LYS A 94 14.96 -23.88 14.82
C LYS A 94 14.80 -23.16 13.48
N GLY A 95 15.78 -23.32 12.61
CA GLY A 95 15.65 -22.95 11.20
C GLY A 95 16.94 -22.44 10.58
N ARG A 96 17.12 -22.74 9.28
CA ARG A 96 18.19 -22.20 8.42
C ARG A 96 17.96 -20.71 8.12
N ILE A 97 17.74 -19.89 9.15
CA ILE A 97 17.56 -18.45 9.02
C ILE A 97 18.96 -17.84 8.99
N LYS A 98 19.35 -17.29 7.83
CA LYS A 98 20.63 -16.59 7.69
C LYS A 98 20.57 -15.26 8.44
N GLU A 99 21.68 -14.83 9.03
CA GLU A 99 21.83 -13.54 9.73
C GLU A 99 21.39 -12.34 8.85
N LEU A 100 21.56 -12.46 7.53
CA LEU A 100 21.07 -11.51 6.51
C LEU A 100 19.55 -11.29 6.51
N ALA A 101 18.76 -12.19 7.10
CA ALA A 101 17.31 -12.06 7.20
C ALA A 101 16.88 -11.23 8.43
N LEU A 102 17.79 -10.94 9.36
CA LEU A 102 17.50 -10.11 10.52
C LEU A 102 17.37 -8.66 10.07
N LEU A 103 16.20 -8.09 10.34
CA LEU A 103 15.91 -6.69 10.05
C LEU A 103 16.40 -5.83 11.20
N ASP A 104 17.38 -4.96 10.93
CA ASP A 104 17.74 -3.89 11.87
C ASP A 104 16.52 -3.00 12.17
N PHE A 105 16.50 -2.36 13.34
CA PHE A 105 15.41 -1.51 13.79
C PHE A 105 15.11 -0.40 12.76
N ARG A 106 16.15 0.17 12.14
CA ARG A 106 16.03 1.21 11.11
C ARG A 106 15.37 0.67 9.84
N SER A 107 15.81 -0.48 9.37
CA SER A 107 15.24 -1.15 8.19
C SER A 107 13.79 -1.54 8.43
N SER A 108 13.47 -2.05 9.62
CA SER A 108 12.10 -2.38 10.04
C SER A 108 11.20 -1.15 10.03
N LEU A 109 11.70 -0.02 10.54
CA LEU A 109 10.97 1.24 10.55
C LEU A 109 10.73 1.78 9.13
N ILE A 110 11.76 1.76 8.27
CA ILE A 110 11.66 2.16 6.85
C ILE A 110 10.66 1.26 6.11
N ILE A 111 10.70 -0.06 6.30
CA ILE A 111 9.77 -1.01 5.68
C ILE A 111 8.34 -0.75 6.15
N SER A 112 8.16 -0.51 7.45
CA SER A 112 6.83 -0.19 8.01
C SER A 112 6.27 1.14 7.49
N TRP A 113 7.13 2.08 7.10
CA TRP A 113 6.75 3.40 6.60
C TRP A 113 6.63 3.48 5.07
N SER A 114 7.35 2.63 4.34
CA SER A 114 7.40 2.59 2.85
C SER A 114 6.16 1.95 2.21
N GLY A 115 5.00 2.02 2.87
CA GLY A 115 3.80 1.30 2.49
C GLY A 115 3.35 1.54 1.05
N MET A 116 2.82 0.48 0.41
CA MET A 116 2.19 0.57 -0.90
C MET A 116 1.00 1.55 -0.86
N ARG A 117 0.96 2.43 -1.86
CA ARG A 117 0.20 3.69 -1.93
C ARG A 117 -1.33 3.57 -2.10
N GLY A 118 -1.97 2.61 -1.43
CA GLY A 118 -3.44 2.56 -1.27
C GLY A 118 -4.29 2.25 -2.51
N ILE A 119 -3.68 2.12 -3.70
CA ILE A 119 -4.35 1.96 -5.00
C ILE A 119 -5.31 0.75 -5.01
N VAL A 120 -4.88 -0.37 -4.42
CA VAL A 120 -5.71 -1.58 -4.33
C VAL A 120 -6.98 -1.33 -3.51
N SER A 121 -6.89 -0.55 -2.44
CA SER A 121 -8.05 -0.18 -1.62
C SER A 121 -9.07 0.63 -2.42
N LEU A 122 -8.58 1.54 -3.27
CA LEU A 122 -9.45 2.35 -4.11
C LEU A 122 -10.12 1.52 -5.20
N ALA A 123 -9.37 0.63 -5.85
CA ALA A 123 -9.92 -0.27 -6.86
C ALA A 123 -11.06 -1.13 -6.26
N ILE A 124 -10.88 -1.63 -5.03
CA ILE A 124 -11.92 -2.39 -4.32
C ILE A 124 -13.14 -1.51 -4.01
N ALA A 125 -12.94 -0.28 -3.54
CA ALA A 125 -14.03 0.64 -3.24
C ALA A 125 -14.84 1.01 -4.49
N LEU A 126 -14.16 1.25 -5.62
CA LEU A 126 -14.83 1.52 -6.90
C LEU A 126 -15.55 0.30 -7.48
N GLY A 127 -14.99 -0.88 -7.23
CA GLY A 127 -15.57 -2.17 -7.61
C GLY A 127 -16.83 -2.55 -6.82
N LEU A 128 -17.24 -1.75 -5.82
CA LEU A 128 -18.51 -1.97 -5.13
C LEU A 128 -19.68 -1.85 -6.12
N PRO A 129 -20.58 -2.84 -6.15
CA PRO A 129 -21.72 -2.82 -7.07
C PRO A 129 -22.63 -1.65 -6.74
N THR A 130 -23.32 -1.13 -7.76
CA THR A 130 -24.29 -0.04 -7.58
C THR A 130 -25.59 -0.51 -6.93
N THR A 131 -25.96 -1.77 -7.17
CA THR A 131 -27.17 -2.41 -6.65
C THR A 131 -26.85 -3.76 -5.98
N LEU A 132 -27.66 -4.11 -4.99
CA LEU A 132 -27.65 -5.43 -4.37
C LEU A 132 -28.37 -6.44 -5.27
N LYS A 133 -28.28 -7.74 -4.94
CA LYS A 133 -28.95 -8.81 -5.70
C LYS A 133 -30.46 -8.62 -5.81
N ASP A 134 -31.05 -7.95 -4.82
CA ASP A 134 -32.48 -7.67 -4.73
C ASP A 134 -32.87 -6.35 -5.45
N GLY A 135 -31.95 -5.72 -6.19
CA GLY A 135 -32.19 -4.50 -6.97
C GLY A 135 -32.10 -3.19 -6.16
N THR A 136 -32.01 -3.26 -4.84
CA THR A 136 -31.85 -2.08 -3.98
C THR A 136 -30.48 -1.41 -4.16
N PRO A 137 -30.36 -0.07 -4.07
CA PRO A 137 -29.06 0.61 -4.11
C PRO A 137 -28.12 0.11 -3.02
N PHE A 138 -26.82 0.04 -3.32
CA PHE A 138 -25.82 -0.35 -2.32
C PHE A 138 -25.74 0.72 -1.21
N PRO A 139 -25.95 0.35 0.07
CA PRO A 139 -25.97 1.31 1.15
C PRO A 139 -24.58 1.91 1.38
N LEU A 140 -24.52 3.22 1.59
CA LEU A 140 -23.29 3.95 1.97
C LEU A 140 -22.14 3.84 0.95
N ARG A 141 -22.42 3.52 -0.32
CA ARG A 141 -21.38 3.32 -1.35
C ARG A 141 -20.51 4.55 -1.53
N ASN A 142 -21.13 5.72 -1.64
CA ASN A 142 -20.43 6.97 -1.91
C ASN A 142 -19.55 7.38 -0.71
N GLU A 143 -20.02 7.14 0.49
CA GLU A 143 -19.33 7.37 1.76
C GLU A 143 -18.09 6.48 1.87
N ILE A 144 -18.20 5.19 1.51
CA ILE A 144 -17.05 4.27 1.48
C ILE A 144 -16.00 4.73 0.46
N ILE A 145 -16.44 5.13 -0.74
CA ILE A 145 -15.54 5.64 -1.77
C ILE A 145 -14.87 6.94 -1.28
N PHE A 146 -15.63 7.87 -0.69
CA PHE A 146 -15.11 9.12 -0.15
C PHE A 146 -14.03 8.87 0.90
N ILE A 147 -14.32 8.04 1.92
CA ILE A 147 -13.37 7.69 2.98
C ILE A 147 -12.13 7.04 2.38
N SER A 148 -12.29 6.11 1.42
CA SER A 148 -11.16 5.44 0.76
C SER A 148 -10.25 6.44 0.03
N VAL A 149 -10.83 7.40 -0.70
CA VAL A 149 -10.09 8.47 -1.37
C VAL A 149 -9.32 9.32 -0.37
N VAL A 150 -9.98 9.76 0.71
CA VAL A 150 -9.35 10.59 1.74
C VAL A 150 -8.21 9.83 2.45
N VAL A 151 -8.40 8.56 2.80
CA VAL A 151 -7.35 7.69 3.36
C VAL A 151 -6.15 7.61 2.41
N VAL A 152 -6.38 7.40 1.12
CA VAL A 152 -5.29 7.34 0.15
C VAL A 152 -4.59 8.68 -0.01
N LEU A 153 -5.32 9.81 -0.05
CA LEU A 153 -4.71 11.13 -0.07
C LEU A 153 -3.83 11.38 1.16
N PHE A 154 -4.33 11.07 2.36
CA PHE A 154 -3.53 11.21 3.59
C PHE A 154 -2.28 10.33 3.58
N THR A 155 -2.38 9.10 3.12
CA THR A 155 -1.19 8.21 3.05
C THR A 155 -0.22 8.65 1.95
N LEU A 156 -0.70 9.08 0.78
CA LEU A 156 0.15 9.58 -0.30
C LEU A 156 0.90 10.85 0.07
N ILE A 157 0.18 11.84 0.59
CA ILE A 157 0.75 13.15 0.93
C ILE A 157 1.57 13.01 2.22
N GLY A 158 0.96 12.45 3.26
CA GLY A 158 1.59 12.27 4.57
C GLY A 158 2.78 11.32 4.52
N GLN A 159 2.58 10.04 4.17
CA GLN A 159 3.67 9.06 4.17
C GLN A 159 4.61 9.26 2.97
N GLY A 160 4.09 9.62 1.80
CA GLY A 160 4.91 9.80 0.60
C GLY A 160 5.91 10.96 0.70
N LEU A 161 5.53 12.09 1.33
CA LEU A 161 6.44 13.22 1.53
C LEU A 161 7.36 13.02 2.74
N THR A 162 6.92 12.27 3.76
CA THR A 162 7.75 12.04 4.96
C THR A 162 8.79 10.94 4.77
N LEU A 163 8.57 9.99 3.85
CA LEU A 163 9.50 8.87 3.63
C LEU A 163 10.92 9.31 3.27
N PRO A 164 11.16 10.23 2.30
CA PRO A 164 12.52 10.69 1.98
C PRO A 164 13.23 11.31 3.19
N TRP A 165 12.50 12.06 4.02
CA TRP A 165 13.03 12.66 5.24
C TRP A 165 13.40 11.61 6.28
N ILE A 166 12.54 10.61 6.50
CA ILE A 166 12.80 9.48 7.41
C ILE A 166 14.04 8.71 6.96
N VAL A 167 14.13 8.39 5.67
CA VAL A 167 15.28 7.67 5.10
C VAL A 167 16.57 8.47 5.31
N LYS A 168 16.56 9.78 5.03
CA LYS A 168 17.73 10.65 5.23
C LYS A 168 18.16 10.76 6.70
N LYS A 169 17.21 10.73 7.64
CA LYS A 169 17.50 10.81 9.07
C LYS A 169 18.02 9.50 9.67
N LEU A 170 17.60 8.36 9.10
CA LEU A 170 17.96 7.02 9.59
C LEU A 170 19.21 6.45 8.92
N GLN A 171 19.52 6.86 7.70
CA GLN A 171 20.82 6.55 7.09
C GLN A 171 21.89 7.38 7.81
N PRO A 172 22.94 6.75 8.38
CA PRO A 172 24.09 7.51 8.86
C PRO A 172 24.67 8.26 7.64
N LYS A 173 25.14 9.51 7.84
CA LYS A 173 26.02 10.12 6.85
C LYS A 173 27.14 9.13 6.60
N THR A 174 27.21 8.58 5.40
CA THR A 174 28.46 7.98 4.91
C THR A 174 29.48 9.08 5.04
N ALA A 175 30.38 8.95 6.03
CA ALA A 175 31.57 9.75 6.10
C ALA A 175 32.47 9.21 5.00
N GLU A 176 32.50 9.91 3.87
CA GLU A 176 33.59 9.95 2.89
C GLU A 176 33.48 11.27 2.12
#